data_AF-A0A367XWW8-F1
#
_entry.id   AF-A0A367XWW8-F1
#
_cell.length_a   1.000
_cell.length_b   1.000
_cell.length_c   1.000
_cell.angle_alpha   90.00
_cell.angle_beta   90.00
_cell.angle_gamma   90.00
#
_symmetry.space_group_name_H-M   'P 1'
#
loop_
_entity.id
_entity.type
_entity.pdbx_description
1 polymer ?
#
loop_
_entity_poly.entity_id
_entity_poly.type
_entity_poly.pdbx_seq_one_letter_code
_entity_poly.pdbx_strand_id
1 'polypeptide(L)'
;MGQSFYEKEQKKIKSLIKEPLLELILKFLPHLQPTIQAKDDTWEIVAIELTNLQYSEVLKSQNSAKSRNSLSSSSSSGAMTMKKLVTSNVVDEIEAMPQLNGIYVREYFEELFKEFKKTYYFHLSINARRGMQYVVKDRCDAVLYELFKLEYKDLELIAKIGQEKLEANYRKQLDKLYNVTGHEENGVGDEVDDGILDSKELLEKYKKGLSVIKNQLLQDEIVKKDKKLQQLKDENQRLLELNHELLSGTNGGGGHP
;
A
#
# COMPACT_ATOMS: atom_id res chain seq x y z
N MET A 1 -37.15 0.14 14.42
CA MET A 1 -36.74 1.38 15.12
C MET A 1 -36.59 2.47 14.08
N GLY A 2 -37.23 3.62 14.26
CA GLY A 2 -37.13 4.74 13.31
C GLY A 2 -35.76 5.40 13.38
N GLN A 3 -35.21 5.82 12.23
CA GLN A 3 -33.97 6.60 12.17
C GLN A 3 -34.15 7.90 12.98
N SER A 4 -33.16 8.23 13.81
CA SER A 4 -33.17 9.46 14.61
C SER A 4 -33.17 10.69 13.69
N PHE A 5 -33.69 11.81 14.19
CA PHE A 5 -33.64 13.08 13.45
C PHE A 5 -32.21 13.42 13.00
N TYR A 6 -31.25 13.19 13.89
CA TYR A 6 -29.83 13.38 13.64
C TYR A 6 -29.31 12.51 12.47
N GLU A 7 -29.70 11.24 12.40
CA GLU A 7 -29.28 10.34 11.32
C GLU A 7 -29.87 10.75 9.97
N LYS A 8 -31.10 11.27 9.96
CA LYS A 8 -31.73 11.82 8.75
C LYS A 8 -31.04 13.08 8.26
N GLU A 9 -30.66 13.96 9.19
CA GLU A 9 -29.94 15.20 8.88
C GLU A 9 -28.53 14.90 8.34
N GLN A 10 -27.79 13.97 8.95
CA GLN A 10 -26.51 13.51 8.42
C GLN A 10 -26.62 12.90 7.02
N LYS A 11 -27.65 12.09 6.74
CA LYS A 11 -27.88 11.54 5.39
C LYS A 11 -28.14 12.62 4.37
N LYS A 12 -28.90 13.66 4.75
CA LYS A 12 -29.17 14.80 3.88
C LYS A 12 -27.88 15.55 3.56
N ILE A 13 -27.05 15.86 4.58
CA ILE A 13 -25.75 16.51 4.40
C ILE A 13 -24.85 15.66 3.49
N LYS A 14 -24.69 14.36 3.81
CA LYS A 14 -23.91 13.41 3.01
C LYS A 14 -24.35 13.41 1.54
N SER A 15 -25.66 13.34 1.27
CA SER A 15 -26.17 13.36 -0.11
C SER A 15 -25.86 14.65 -0.87
N LEU A 16 -25.87 15.79 -0.19
CA LEU A 16 -25.63 17.11 -0.78
C LEU A 16 -24.13 17.31 -1.07
N ILE A 17 -23.26 16.84 -0.18
CA ILE A 17 -21.80 16.99 -0.35
C ILE A 17 -21.18 15.91 -1.24
N LYS A 18 -21.86 14.79 -1.50
CA LYS A 18 -21.30 13.63 -2.19
C LYS A 18 -20.68 13.97 -3.55
N GLU A 19 -21.43 14.63 -4.42
CA GLU A 19 -20.97 15.00 -5.76
C GLU A 19 -19.83 16.03 -5.74
N PRO A 20 -19.98 17.20 -5.08
CA PRO A 20 -18.89 18.20 -5.04
C PRO A 20 -17.64 17.66 -4.35
N LEU A 21 -17.79 16.79 -3.34
CA LEU A 21 -16.65 16.12 -2.73
C LEU A 21 -15.87 15.27 -3.74
N LEU A 22 -16.55 14.41 -4.49
CA LEU A 22 -15.90 13.53 -5.46
C LEU A 22 -15.21 14.33 -6.57
N GLU A 23 -15.80 15.43 -7.02
CA GLU A 23 -15.17 16.34 -8.00
C GLU A 23 -13.89 16.98 -7.44
N LEU A 24 -13.93 17.47 -6.20
CA LEU A 24 -12.74 18.04 -5.54
C LEU A 24 -11.65 16.99 -5.36
N ILE A 25 -12.00 15.76 -4.99
CA ILE A 25 -11.03 14.66 -4.85
C ILE A 25 -10.42 14.31 -6.20
N LEU A 26 -11.19 14.32 -7.29
CA LEU A 26 -10.65 14.11 -8.63
C LEU A 26 -9.71 15.24 -9.07
N LYS A 27 -9.99 16.47 -8.63
CA LYS A 27 -9.17 17.66 -8.94
C LYS A 27 -7.84 17.69 -8.16
N PHE A 28 -7.89 17.43 -6.86
CA PHE A 28 -6.72 17.55 -5.97
C PHE A 28 -5.98 16.24 -5.72
N LEU A 29 -6.62 15.11 -5.99
CA LEU A 29 -6.09 13.75 -5.83
C LEU A 29 -5.34 13.58 -4.49
N PRO A 30 -6.00 13.85 -3.34
CA PRO A 30 -5.34 13.81 -2.02
C PRO A 30 -4.78 12.43 -1.66
N HIS A 31 -5.29 11.36 -2.29
CA HIS A 31 -4.84 9.98 -2.06
C HIS A 31 -3.51 9.64 -2.77
N LEU A 32 -3.13 10.42 -3.80
CA LEU A 32 -1.92 10.23 -4.62
C LEU A 32 -0.74 11.08 -4.14
N GLN A 33 -0.88 11.80 -3.02
CA GLN A 33 0.23 12.65 -2.55
C GLN A 33 1.41 11.78 -2.06
N PRO A 34 2.66 12.18 -2.33
CA PRO A 34 3.83 11.35 -2.07
C PRO A 34 4.15 11.18 -0.59
N THR A 35 3.77 12.15 0.25
CA THR A 35 4.05 12.15 1.69
C THR A 35 2.76 12.19 2.50
N ILE A 36 2.79 11.62 3.71
CA ILE A 36 1.63 11.59 4.63
C ILE A 36 1.18 13.02 4.96
N GLN A 37 2.14 13.91 5.23
CA GLN A 37 1.85 15.31 5.52
C GLN A 37 1.15 16.00 4.34
N ALA A 38 1.63 15.82 3.11
CA ALA A 38 0.97 16.37 1.93
C ALA A 38 -0.42 15.77 1.70
N LYS A 39 -0.63 14.48 2.05
CA LYS A 39 -1.98 13.88 2.04
C LYS A 39 -2.89 14.62 3.02
N ASP A 40 -2.47 14.76 4.28
CA ASP A 40 -3.24 15.40 5.33
C ASP A 40 -3.59 16.87 4.97
N ASP A 41 -2.61 17.64 4.50
CA ASP A 41 -2.80 19.02 4.07
C ASP A 41 -3.79 19.12 2.89
N THR A 42 -3.68 18.22 1.91
CA THR A 42 -4.57 18.22 0.74
C THR A 42 -6.00 17.83 1.10
N TRP A 43 -6.18 16.92 2.06
CA TRP A 43 -7.51 16.60 2.60
C TRP A 43 -8.14 17.79 3.32
N GLU A 44 -7.34 18.58 4.02
CA GLU A 44 -7.80 19.81 4.66
C GLU A 44 -8.20 20.87 3.62
N ILE A 45 -7.40 21.05 2.57
CA ILE A 45 -7.74 21.94 1.44
C ILE A 45 -9.08 21.54 0.81
N VAL A 46 -9.31 20.25 0.58
CA VAL A 46 -10.58 19.75 0.04
C VAL A 46 -11.74 20.07 0.98
N ALA A 47 -11.56 19.93 2.30
CA ALA A 47 -12.60 20.25 3.27
C ALA A 47 -12.92 21.75 3.32
N ILE A 48 -11.89 22.61 3.22
CA ILE A 48 -12.05 24.07 3.13
C ILE A 48 -12.79 24.44 1.84
N GLU A 49 -12.39 23.91 0.68
CA GLU A 49 -13.08 24.21 -0.59
C GLU A 49 -14.53 23.72 -0.57
N LEU A 50 -14.80 22.55 0.01
CA LEU A 50 -16.15 22.00 0.14
C LEU A 50 -17.02 22.90 1.03
N THR A 51 -16.48 23.39 2.14
CA THR A 51 -17.17 24.32 3.05
C THR A 51 -17.43 25.66 2.35
N ASN A 52 -16.46 26.18 1.58
CA ASN A 52 -16.62 27.41 0.81
C ASN A 52 -17.69 27.30 -0.30
N LEU A 53 -17.79 26.13 -0.94
CA LEU A 53 -18.85 25.87 -1.93
C LEU A 53 -20.23 25.89 -1.27
N GLN A 54 -20.37 25.27 -0.09
CA GLN A 54 -21.61 25.32 0.67
C GLN A 54 -22.00 26.74 1.06
N TYR A 55 -21.07 27.54 1.58
CA TYR A 55 -21.34 28.95 1.89
C TYR A 55 -21.76 29.76 0.64
N SER A 56 -21.09 29.51 -0.49
CA SER A 56 -21.41 30.18 -1.74
C SER A 56 -22.81 29.82 -2.26
N GLU A 57 -23.26 28.59 -2.05
CA GLU A 57 -24.58 28.14 -2.47
C GLU A 57 -25.71 28.76 -1.64
N VAL A 58 -25.51 28.91 -0.33
CA VAL A 58 -26.42 29.62 0.57
C VAL A 58 -26.56 31.10 0.15
N LEU A 59 -25.44 31.77 -0.13
CA LEU A 59 -25.43 33.16 -0.60
C LEU A 59 -26.13 33.33 -1.97
N LYS A 60 -25.94 32.39 -2.90
CA LYS A 60 -26.59 32.42 -4.23
C LYS A 60 -28.10 32.18 -4.14
N SER A 61 -28.53 31.23 -3.31
CA SER A 61 -29.94 30.90 -3.12
C SER A 61 -30.74 32.11 -2.62
N GLN A 62 -30.17 32.89 -1.69
CA GLN A 62 -30.75 34.15 -1.19
C GLN A 62 -30.86 35.25 -2.27
N ASN A 63 -29.86 35.41 -3.13
CA ASN A 63 -29.90 36.39 -4.21
C ASN A 63 -30.98 36.06 -5.26
N SER A 64 -31.19 34.77 -5.54
CA SER A 64 -32.27 34.32 -6.43
C SER A 64 -33.67 34.56 -5.84
N ALA A 65 -33.82 34.41 -4.52
CA ALA A 65 -35.08 34.69 -3.81
C ALA A 65 -35.40 36.19 -3.76
N LYS A 66 -34.38 37.06 -3.59
CA LYS A 66 -34.52 38.52 -3.69
C LYS A 66 -34.94 38.97 -5.09
N SER A 67 -34.41 38.33 -6.15
CA SER A 67 -34.77 38.66 -7.54
C SER A 67 -36.18 38.24 -7.93
N ARG A 68 -36.77 37.22 -7.28
CA ARG A 68 -38.17 36.82 -7.53
C ARG A 68 -39.18 37.73 -6.83
N ASN A 69 -38.84 38.27 -5.66
CA ASN A 69 -39.71 39.20 -4.93
C ASN A 69 -39.69 40.64 -5.50
N SER A 70 -38.73 40.98 -6.36
CA SER A 70 -38.70 42.28 -7.05
C SER A 70 -39.52 42.34 -8.34
N LEU A 71 -40.02 41.20 -8.87
CA LEU A 71 -40.93 41.17 -10.01
C LEU A 71 -42.43 41.14 -9.63
N SER A 72 -42.77 41.02 -8.34
CA SER A 72 -44.16 40.97 -7.86
C SER A 72 -44.66 42.27 -7.22
N SER A 73 -43.88 43.36 -7.24
CA SER A 73 -44.24 44.64 -6.63
C SER A 73 -44.28 45.80 -7.63
N SER A 74 -45.13 45.67 -8.65
CA SER A 74 -45.60 46.81 -9.45
C SER A 74 -47.10 47.04 -9.22
N SER A 75 -47.48 47.39 -8.00
CA SER A 75 -48.74 48.09 -7.74
C SER A 75 -48.70 48.83 -6.40
N SER A 76 -48.89 50.15 -6.52
CA SER A 76 -49.45 51.11 -5.56
C SER A 76 -48.69 51.46 -4.27
N SER A 77 -48.21 52.70 -4.27
CA SER A 77 -48.36 53.75 -3.24
C SER A 77 -47.89 53.49 -1.80
N GLY A 78 -46.84 54.26 -1.43
CA GLY A 78 -46.80 55.03 -0.18
C GLY A 78 -46.71 54.27 1.13
N ALA A 79 -45.51 53.87 1.54
CA ALA A 79 -45.13 53.75 2.95
C ALA A 79 -43.60 53.70 3.09
N MET A 80 -43.03 54.65 3.85
CA MET A 80 -41.65 54.59 4.33
C MET A 80 -41.56 53.48 5.38
N THR A 81 -41.42 52.23 4.95
CA THR A 81 -41.07 51.13 5.85
C THR A 81 -39.56 50.98 5.83
N MET A 82 -38.93 51.30 6.95
CA MET A 82 -37.53 50.98 7.24
C MET A 82 -37.26 49.53 6.83
N LYS A 83 -36.44 49.33 5.79
CA LYS A 83 -35.96 48.02 5.36
C LYS A 83 -35.17 47.40 6.51
N LYS A 84 -35.81 46.52 7.30
CA LYS A 84 -35.12 45.65 8.26
C LYS A 84 -34.08 44.87 7.47
N LEU A 85 -32.82 45.02 7.88
CA LEU A 85 -31.64 44.44 7.26
C LEU A 85 -31.83 42.92 7.15
N VAL A 86 -32.07 42.40 5.94
CA VAL A 86 -32.27 40.97 5.63
C VAL A 86 -30.96 40.16 5.79
N THR A 87 -29.90 40.76 6.33
CA THR A 87 -28.58 40.14 6.46
C THR A 87 -28.44 39.26 7.70
N SER A 88 -29.25 39.44 8.76
CA SER A 88 -29.07 38.67 10.01
C SER A 88 -29.29 37.18 9.80
N ASN A 89 -30.39 36.79 9.15
CA ASN A 89 -30.74 35.38 8.98
C ASN A 89 -29.71 34.60 8.13
N VAL A 90 -29.00 35.26 7.22
CA VAL A 90 -27.98 34.62 6.38
C VAL A 90 -26.71 34.36 7.16
N VAL A 91 -26.32 35.32 7.99
CA VAL A 91 -25.16 35.17 8.88
C VAL A 91 -25.44 34.06 9.89
N ASP A 92 -26.64 34.04 10.46
CA ASP A 92 -27.06 32.99 11.41
C ASP A 92 -27.10 31.59 10.75
N GLU A 93 -27.53 31.47 9.48
CA GLU A 93 -27.57 30.22 8.73
C GLU A 93 -26.16 29.73 8.34
N ILE A 94 -25.25 30.65 8.02
CA ILE A 94 -23.83 30.38 7.74
C ILE A 94 -23.09 29.96 9.02
N GLU A 95 -23.33 30.65 10.14
CA GLU A 95 -22.73 30.33 11.45
C GLU A 95 -23.24 28.99 12.01
N ALA A 96 -24.47 28.59 11.65
CA ALA A 96 -25.03 27.29 12.02
C ALA A 96 -24.51 26.12 11.16
N MET A 97 -23.80 26.37 10.05
CA MET A 97 -23.25 25.28 9.23
C MET A 97 -22.03 24.67 9.90
N PRO A 98 -22.01 23.33 10.08
CA PRO A 98 -20.85 22.64 10.63
C PRO A 98 -19.67 22.76 9.65
N GLN A 99 -18.54 23.26 10.14
CA GLN A 99 -17.30 23.26 9.37
C GLN A 99 -16.83 21.82 9.15
N LEU A 100 -16.55 21.47 7.90
CA LEU A 100 -16.06 20.15 7.54
C LEU A 100 -14.55 20.11 7.80
N ASN A 101 -14.10 19.06 8.46
CA ASN A 101 -12.67 18.78 8.72
C ASN A 101 -12.15 17.79 7.68
N GLY A 102 -10.89 17.92 7.25
CA GLY A 102 -10.22 16.98 6.36
C GLY A 102 -10.34 15.51 6.77
N ILE A 103 -10.35 15.21 8.08
CA ILE A 103 -10.57 13.84 8.60
C ILE A 103 -11.96 13.32 8.24
N TYR A 104 -13.01 14.11 8.52
CA TYR A 104 -14.39 13.71 8.22
C TYR A 104 -14.59 13.50 6.72
N VAL A 105 -14.03 14.38 5.91
CA VAL A 105 -14.13 14.35 4.46
C VAL A 105 -13.39 13.13 3.88
N ARG A 106 -12.22 12.79 4.44
CA ARG A 106 -11.49 11.55 4.12
C ARG A 106 -12.31 10.31 4.45
N GLU A 107 -12.80 10.20 5.68
CA GLU A 107 -13.59 9.04 6.12
C GLU A 107 -14.82 8.83 5.24
N TYR A 108 -15.51 9.92 4.88
CA TYR A 108 -16.66 9.83 4.01
C TYR A 108 -16.30 9.39 2.59
N PHE A 109 -15.20 9.88 2.03
CA PHE A 109 -14.70 9.38 0.75
C PHE A 109 -14.33 7.90 0.83
N GLU A 110 -13.60 7.48 1.87
CA GLU A 110 -13.20 6.08 2.04
C GLU A 110 -14.40 5.15 2.15
N GLU A 111 -15.46 5.57 2.83
CA GLU A 111 -16.74 4.86 2.89
C GLU A 111 -17.33 4.66 1.49
N LEU A 112 -17.47 5.74 0.72
CA LEU A 112 -17.99 5.71 -0.65
C LEU A 112 -17.14 4.84 -1.58
N PHE A 113 -15.81 4.98 -1.49
CA PHE A 113 -14.86 4.29 -2.35
C PHE A 113 -14.81 2.80 -2.02
N LYS A 114 -14.91 2.42 -0.75
CA LYS A 114 -15.00 1.02 -0.31
C LYS A 114 -16.28 0.35 -0.80
N GLU A 115 -17.42 1.03 -0.72
CA GLU A 115 -18.69 0.52 -1.23
C GLU A 115 -18.67 0.35 -2.76
N PHE A 116 -18.08 1.33 -3.47
CA PHE A 116 -17.84 1.25 -4.91
C PHE A 116 -16.99 0.02 -5.26
N LYS A 117 -15.82 -0.15 -4.63
CA LYS A 117 -14.93 -1.30 -4.89
C LYS A 117 -15.63 -2.63 -4.65
N LYS A 118 -16.39 -2.76 -3.56
CA LYS A 118 -17.15 -3.98 -3.26
C LYS A 118 -18.12 -4.30 -4.40
N THR A 119 -18.85 -3.30 -4.88
CA THR A 119 -19.78 -3.43 -6.00
C THR A 119 -19.05 -3.76 -7.31
N TYR A 120 -17.95 -3.07 -7.58
CA TYR A 120 -17.11 -3.28 -8.76
C TYR A 120 -16.55 -4.71 -8.81
N TYR A 121 -15.90 -5.17 -7.74
CA TYR A 121 -15.34 -6.53 -7.67
C TYR A 121 -16.42 -7.61 -7.70
N PHE A 122 -17.58 -7.36 -7.11
CA PHE A 122 -18.72 -8.26 -7.23
C PHE A 122 -19.17 -8.40 -8.68
N HIS A 123 -19.34 -7.28 -9.40
CA HIS A 123 -19.68 -7.30 -10.82
C HIS A 123 -18.59 -7.96 -11.66
N LEU A 124 -17.31 -7.69 -11.39
CA LEU A 124 -16.20 -8.32 -12.07
C LEU A 124 -16.21 -9.85 -11.87
N SER A 125 -16.48 -10.31 -10.66
CA SER A 125 -16.51 -11.75 -10.33
C SER A 125 -17.65 -12.49 -11.04
N ILE A 126 -18.81 -11.83 -11.20
CA ILE A 126 -19.97 -12.40 -11.90
C ILE A 126 -19.80 -12.31 -13.42
N ASN A 127 -19.26 -11.19 -13.92
CA ASN A 127 -19.18 -10.87 -15.34
C ASN A 127 -17.88 -11.33 -16.01
N ALA A 128 -16.87 -11.79 -15.25
CA ALA A 128 -15.65 -12.40 -15.79
C ALA A 128 -15.96 -13.61 -16.70
N ARG A 129 -17.10 -14.28 -16.48
CA ARG A 129 -17.57 -15.39 -17.32
C ARG A 129 -18.27 -14.94 -18.62
N ARG A 130 -18.58 -13.66 -18.77
CA ARG A 130 -19.40 -13.11 -19.88
C ARG A 130 -18.74 -11.94 -20.63
N GLY A 131 -17.50 -11.56 -20.29
CA GLY A 131 -16.77 -10.49 -20.96
C GLY A 131 -17.41 -9.10 -20.83
N MET A 132 -18.25 -8.89 -19.81
CA MET A 132 -19.02 -7.66 -19.66
C MET A 132 -18.25 -6.63 -18.82
N GLN A 133 -18.04 -5.45 -19.40
CA GLN A 133 -17.35 -4.32 -18.77
C GLN A 133 -18.24 -3.65 -17.70
N TYR A 134 -17.62 -2.96 -16.74
CA TYR A 134 -18.35 -2.26 -15.67
C TYR A 134 -19.25 -1.16 -16.27
N VAL A 135 -20.52 -1.14 -15.88
CA VAL A 135 -21.50 -0.16 -16.35
C VAL A 135 -21.64 0.94 -15.30
N VAL A 136 -21.19 2.15 -15.66
CA VAL A 136 -21.32 3.35 -14.86
C VAL A 136 -22.80 3.72 -14.75
N LYS A 137 -23.30 3.90 -13.52
CA LYS A 137 -24.71 4.22 -13.26
C LYS A 137 -24.98 5.72 -13.24
N ASP A 138 -24.15 6.44 -12.50
CA ASP A 138 -24.32 7.87 -12.19
C ASP A 138 -23.00 8.64 -12.37
N ARG A 139 -23.08 9.97 -12.35
CA ARG A 139 -21.90 10.84 -12.43
C ARG A 139 -20.91 10.60 -11.27
N CYS A 140 -21.41 10.44 -10.05
CA CYS A 140 -20.59 10.07 -8.90
C CYS A 140 -19.86 8.74 -9.12
N ASP A 141 -20.53 7.77 -9.74
CA ASP A 141 -20.00 6.45 -10.05
C ASP A 141 -18.91 6.52 -11.13
N ALA A 142 -19.07 7.42 -12.11
CA ALA A 142 -18.05 7.71 -13.11
C ALA A 142 -16.78 8.26 -12.48
N VAL A 143 -16.92 9.23 -11.56
CA VAL A 143 -15.78 9.82 -10.84
C VAL A 143 -15.08 8.77 -9.98
N LEU A 144 -15.84 7.95 -9.24
CA LEU A 144 -15.29 6.86 -8.44
C LEU A 144 -14.55 5.83 -9.31
N TYR A 145 -15.05 5.52 -10.50
CA TYR A 145 -14.38 4.63 -11.44
C TYR A 145 -13.07 5.22 -11.99
N GLU A 146 -13.03 6.52 -12.30
CA GLU A 146 -11.78 7.19 -12.69
C GLU A 146 -10.77 7.21 -11.55
N LEU A 147 -11.20 7.54 -10.33
CA LEU A 147 -10.34 7.49 -9.13
C LEU A 147 -9.80 6.07 -8.89
N PHE A 148 -10.61 5.04 -9.13
CA PHE A 148 -10.18 3.65 -9.04
C PHE A 148 -9.09 3.29 -10.06
N LYS A 149 -9.15 3.81 -11.28
CA LYS A 149 -8.07 3.63 -12.27
C LYS A 149 -6.77 4.33 -11.88
N LEU A 150 -6.85 5.38 -11.07
CA LEU A 150 -5.70 6.18 -10.65
C LEU A 150 -5.00 5.62 -9.41
N GLU A 151 -5.71 4.88 -8.55
CA GLU A 151 -5.24 4.42 -7.23
C GLU A 151 -3.85 3.76 -7.22
N TYR A 152 -3.53 2.99 -8.25
CA TYR A 152 -2.27 2.24 -8.33
C TYR A 152 -1.26 2.82 -9.32
N LYS A 153 -1.56 3.96 -9.96
CA LYS A 153 -0.66 4.55 -10.96
C LYS A 153 0.66 5.02 -10.35
N ASP A 154 0.65 5.52 -9.11
CA ASP A 154 1.89 5.95 -8.45
C ASP A 154 2.80 4.76 -8.17
N LEU A 155 2.23 3.64 -7.70
CA LEU A 155 2.97 2.40 -7.47
C LEU A 155 3.52 1.83 -8.78
N GLU A 156 2.73 1.85 -9.86
CA GLU A 156 3.17 1.44 -11.18
C GLU A 156 4.31 2.34 -11.71
N LEU A 157 4.19 3.66 -11.53
CA LEU A 157 5.20 4.63 -11.94
C LEU A 157 6.50 4.44 -11.14
N ILE A 158 6.41 4.31 -9.81
CA ILE A 158 7.56 4.04 -8.94
C ILE A 158 8.22 2.72 -9.32
N ALA A 159 7.45 1.67 -9.60
CA ALA A 159 7.97 0.39 -10.05
C ALA A 159 8.72 0.52 -11.39
N LYS A 160 8.16 1.26 -12.36
CA LYS A 160 8.82 1.53 -13.65
C LYS A 160 10.10 2.34 -13.49
N ILE A 161 10.10 3.37 -12.66
CA ILE A 161 11.32 4.17 -12.35
C ILE A 161 12.36 3.28 -11.66
N GLY A 162 11.95 2.41 -10.74
CA GLY A 162 12.83 1.46 -10.07
C GLY A 162 13.46 0.49 -11.06
N GLN A 163 12.65 -0.06 -11.97
CA GLN A 163 13.13 -0.92 -13.06
C GLN A 163 14.12 -0.18 -13.96
N GLU A 164 13.80 1.03 -14.41
CA GLU A 164 14.67 1.83 -15.27
C GLU A 164 16.01 2.14 -14.59
N LYS A 165 16.01 2.52 -13.31
CA LYS A 165 17.23 2.76 -12.53
C LYS A 165 18.10 1.51 -12.41
N LEU A 166 17.47 0.36 -12.18
CA LEU A 166 18.16 -0.92 -12.08
C LEU A 166 18.73 -1.36 -13.43
N GLU A 167 17.98 -1.21 -14.52
CA GLU A 167 18.49 -1.43 -15.88
C GLU A 167 19.64 -0.47 -16.22
N ALA A 168 19.53 0.80 -15.87
CA ALA A 168 20.60 1.79 -16.06
C ALA A 168 21.86 1.43 -15.27
N ASN A 169 21.71 0.95 -14.03
CA ASN A 169 22.84 0.47 -13.24
C ASN A 169 23.48 -0.77 -13.85
N TYR A 170 22.70 -1.73 -14.34
CA TYR A 170 23.26 -2.88 -15.05
C TYR A 170 23.96 -2.50 -16.36
N ARG A 171 23.39 -1.57 -17.14
CA ARG A 171 24.06 -1.03 -18.34
C ARG A 171 25.39 -0.37 -17.97
N LYS A 172 25.42 0.48 -16.95
CA LYS A 172 26.68 1.09 -16.45
C LYS A 172 27.69 0.05 -16.00
N GLN A 173 27.26 -1.01 -15.30
CA GLN A 173 28.14 -2.09 -14.87
C GLN A 173 28.68 -2.92 -16.04
N LEU A 174 27.84 -3.20 -17.03
CA LEU A 174 28.24 -3.87 -18.27
C LEU A 174 29.21 -2.99 -19.07
N ASP A 175 28.92 -1.70 -19.24
CA ASP A 175 29.84 -0.75 -19.88
C ASP A 175 31.18 -0.69 -19.15
N LYS A 176 31.18 -0.68 -17.81
CA LYS A 176 32.42 -0.75 -17.00
C LYS A 176 33.18 -2.08 -17.14
N LEU A 177 32.51 -3.19 -17.48
CA LEU A 177 33.18 -4.50 -17.65
C LEU A 177 33.67 -4.71 -19.08
N TYR A 178 32.95 -4.21 -20.07
CA TYR A 178 33.22 -4.44 -21.49
C TYR A 178 33.96 -3.28 -22.17
N ASN A 179 33.84 -2.03 -21.70
CA ASN A 179 34.57 -0.87 -22.25
C ASN A 179 35.97 -0.65 -21.63
N VAL A 180 36.47 -1.58 -20.82
CA VAL A 180 37.84 -1.54 -20.24
C VAL A 180 38.94 -1.89 -21.27
N THR A 181 38.58 -2.25 -22.51
CA THR A 181 39.56 -2.52 -23.58
C THR A 181 39.84 -1.31 -24.50
N GLY A 182 39.24 -0.14 -24.26
CA GLY A 182 39.23 0.95 -25.24
C GLY A 182 39.86 2.30 -24.85
N HIS A 183 40.25 2.57 -23.60
CA HIS A 183 40.83 3.87 -23.25
C HIS A 183 42.06 3.72 -22.35
N GLU A 184 43.22 3.68 -23.01
CA GLU A 184 44.46 4.19 -22.47
C GLU A 184 44.31 5.68 -22.13
N GLU A 185 44.90 6.04 -20.99
CA GLU A 185 45.47 7.35 -20.67
C GLU A 185 44.59 8.60 -20.87
N ASN A 186 43.97 9.04 -19.76
CA ASN A 186 43.95 10.41 -19.24
C ASN A 186 42.57 10.78 -18.67
N GLY A 187 42.52 11.10 -17.38
CA GLY A 187 41.44 11.91 -16.83
C GLY A 187 40.95 11.48 -15.46
N VAL A 188 41.51 12.13 -14.44
CA VAL A 188 40.86 12.63 -13.22
C VAL A 188 39.96 11.66 -12.44
N GLY A 189 40.37 11.42 -11.18
CA GLY A 189 39.72 10.54 -10.24
C GLY A 189 38.21 10.80 -10.12
N ASP A 190 37.47 9.72 -10.27
CA ASP A 190 36.11 9.62 -9.77
C ASP A 190 36.13 8.48 -8.76
N GLU A 191 35.61 8.77 -7.57
CA GLU A 191 35.74 7.98 -6.35
C GLU A 191 35.46 6.50 -6.60
N VAL A 192 36.35 5.65 -6.10
CA VAL A 192 36.16 4.20 -6.07
C VAL A 192 34.89 3.94 -5.25
N ASP A 193 33.77 3.73 -5.93
CA ASP A 193 32.50 3.36 -5.32
C ASP A 193 32.66 1.98 -4.66
N ASP A 194 32.84 1.99 -3.33
CA ASP A 194 33.10 0.87 -2.43
C ASP A 194 32.08 -0.29 -2.54
N GLY A 195 30.95 -0.09 -3.22
CA GLY A 195 29.94 -1.13 -3.45
C GLY A 195 30.43 -2.31 -4.32
N ILE A 196 31.44 -2.12 -5.18
CA ILE A 196 32.03 -3.20 -5.98
C ILE A 196 32.91 -4.13 -5.12
N LEU A 197 33.62 -3.57 -4.14
CA LEU A 197 34.40 -4.34 -3.18
C LEU A 197 33.48 -5.08 -2.21
N ASP A 198 32.43 -4.42 -1.71
CA ASP A 198 31.50 -5.00 -0.74
C ASP A 198 30.69 -6.18 -1.33
N SER A 199 30.21 -6.06 -2.58
CA SER A 199 29.50 -7.17 -3.25
C SER A 199 30.38 -8.39 -3.55
N LYS A 200 31.66 -8.18 -3.90
CA LYS A 200 32.63 -9.25 -4.12
C LYS A 200 33.05 -9.91 -2.80
N GLU A 201 33.24 -9.11 -1.76
CA GLU A 201 33.57 -9.58 -0.41
C GLU A 201 32.42 -10.37 0.22
N LEU A 202 31.17 -9.93 0.03
CA LEU A 202 29.97 -10.63 0.48
C LEU A 202 29.81 -11.99 -0.22
N LEU A 203 30.09 -12.07 -1.52
CA LEU A 203 30.07 -13.32 -2.28
C LEU A 203 31.15 -14.30 -1.80
N GLU A 204 32.34 -13.80 -1.49
CA GLU A 204 33.43 -14.57 -0.87
C GLU A 204 33.06 -15.09 0.52
N LYS A 205 32.45 -14.25 1.37
CA LYS A 205 31.94 -14.64 2.70
C LYS A 205 30.90 -15.75 2.58
N TYR A 206 30.00 -15.67 1.59
CA TYR A 206 28.99 -16.70 1.35
C TYR A 206 29.62 -18.03 0.87
N LYS A 207 30.59 -17.97 -0.04
CA LYS A 207 31.35 -19.16 -0.49
C LYS A 207 32.13 -19.81 0.65
N LYS A 208 32.78 -19.01 1.49
CA LYS A 208 33.50 -19.49 2.69
C LYS A 208 32.53 -20.12 3.69
N GLY A 209 31.39 -19.47 3.97
CA GLY A 209 30.35 -20.01 4.86
C GLY A 209 29.81 -21.36 4.38
N LEU A 210 29.54 -21.50 3.08
CA LEU A 210 29.08 -22.76 2.49
C LEU A 210 30.13 -23.88 2.60
N SER A 211 31.41 -23.54 2.42
CA SER A 211 32.52 -24.48 2.62
C SER A 211 32.66 -24.92 4.08
N VAL A 212 32.45 -24.01 5.03
CA VAL A 212 32.49 -24.33 6.48
C VAL A 212 31.36 -25.27 6.86
N ILE A 213 30.13 -25.00 6.39
CA ILE A 213 28.98 -25.89 6.63
C ILE A 213 29.22 -27.28 6.04
N LYS A 214 29.73 -27.35 4.80
CA LYS A 214 30.07 -28.63 4.16
C LYS A 214 31.13 -29.40 4.95
N ASN A 215 32.18 -28.71 5.41
CA ASN A 215 33.23 -29.34 6.22
C ASN A 215 32.68 -29.84 7.57
N GLN A 216 31.79 -29.08 8.21
CA GLN A 216 31.15 -29.50 9.47
C GLN A 216 30.31 -30.77 9.27
N LEU A 217 29.50 -30.84 8.21
CA LEU A 217 28.71 -32.03 7.89
C LEU A 217 29.58 -33.26 7.64
N LEU A 218 30.68 -33.10 6.90
CA LEU A 218 31.63 -34.19 6.66
C LEU A 218 32.30 -34.63 7.96
N GLN A 219 32.67 -33.70 8.84
CA GLN A 219 33.25 -34.01 10.15
C GLN A 219 32.27 -34.79 11.03
N ASP A 220 31.00 -34.38 11.08
CA ASP A 220 29.96 -35.07 11.83
C ASP A 220 29.71 -36.49 11.28
N GLU A 221 29.81 -36.69 9.96
CA GLU A 221 29.69 -38.00 9.33
C GLU A 221 30.89 -38.91 9.65
N ILE A 222 32.11 -38.37 9.66
CA ILE A 222 33.32 -39.10 10.09
C ILE A 222 33.17 -39.57 11.53
N VAL A 223 32.79 -38.69 12.45
CA VAL A 223 32.60 -39.04 13.87
C VAL A 223 31.54 -40.13 14.05
N LYS A 224 30.46 -40.11 13.26
CA LYS A 224 29.45 -41.18 13.27
C LYS A 224 30.01 -42.52 12.78
N LYS A 225 30.80 -42.51 11.70
CA LYS A 225 31.43 -43.73 11.17
C LYS A 225 32.48 -44.29 12.12
N ASP A 226 33.28 -43.45 12.77
CA ASP A 226 34.27 -43.89 13.76
C ASP A 226 33.62 -44.53 14.98
N LYS A 227 32.53 -43.95 15.51
CA LYS A 227 31.76 -44.59 16.59
C LYS A 227 31.22 -45.95 16.18
N LYS A 228 30.71 -46.08 14.95
CA LYS A 228 30.22 -47.36 14.43
C LYS A 228 31.34 -48.38 14.26
N LEU A 229 32.51 -47.96 13.77
CA LEU A 229 33.69 -48.81 13.67
C LEU A 229 34.14 -49.29 15.04
N GLN A 230 34.14 -48.41 16.05
CA GLN A 230 34.50 -48.79 17.41
C GLN A 230 33.51 -49.81 17.98
N GLN A 231 32.21 -49.61 17.80
CA GLN A 231 31.19 -50.58 18.22
C GLN A 231 31.39 -51.95 17.57
N LEU A 232 31.65 -51.98 16.26
CA LEU A 232 31.93 -53.23 15.53
C LEU A 232 33.25 -53.87 15.97
N LYS A 233 34.23 -53.08 16.39
CA LYS A 233 35.50 -53.58 16.92
C LYS A 233 35.30 -54.21 18.30
N ASP A 234 34.57 -53.55 19.18
CA ASP A 234 34.25 -54.05 20.52
C ASP A 234 33.38 -55.32 20.44
N GLU A 235 32.41 -55.36 19.53
CA GLU A 235 31.59 -56.56 19.28
C GLU A 235 32.41 -57.72 18.72
N ASN A 236 33.28 -57.48 17.74
CA ASN A 236 34.19 -58.50 17.23
C ASN A 236 35.13 -59.01 18.32
N GLN A 237 35.66 -58.12 19.16
CA GLN A 237 36.51 -58.52 20.28
C GLN A 237 35.74 -59.41 21.27
N ARG A 238 34.51 -59.02 21.63
CA ARG A 238 33.65 -59.83 22.50
C ARG A 238 33.28 -61.18 21.89
N LEU A 239 33.05 -61.24 20.58
CA LEU A 239 32.83 -62.50 19.86
C LEU A 239 34.08 -63.38 19.84
N LEU A 240 35.27 -62.79 19.70
CA LEU A 240 36.54 -63.54 19.80
C LEU A 240 36.76 -64.08 21.22
N GLU A 241 36.51 -63.27 22.25
CA GLU A 241 36.57 -63.70 23.66
C GLU A 241 35.57 -64.84 23.92
N LEU A 242 34.33 -64.71 23.46
CA LEU A 242 33.31 -65.77 23.56
C LEU A 242 33.75 -67.05 22.81
N ASN A 243 34.33 -66.91 21.62
CA ASN A 243 34.87 -68.04 20.89
C ASN A 243 36.02 -68.72 21.64
N HIS A 244 36.91 -67.96 22.28
CA HIS A 244 37.96 -68.51 23.13
C HIS A 244 37.39 -69.22 24.37
N GLU A 245 36.38 -68.67 25.03
CA GLU A 245 35.67 -69.30 26.16
C GLU A 245 34.97 -70.61 25.74
N LEU A 246 34.27 -70.61 24.60
CA LEU A 246 33.63 -71.81 24.07
C LEU A 246 34.66 -72.88 23.69
N LEU A 247 35.75 -72.49 23.01
CA LEU A 247 36.82 -73.42 22.61
C LEU A 247 37.57 -73.99 23.82
N SER A 248 37.82 -73.20 24.85
CA SER A 248 38.44 -73.65 26.11
C SER A 248 37.51 -74.56 26.93
N GLY A 249 36.20 -74.28 26.93
CA GLY A 249 35.19 -75.15 27.50
C GLY A 249 35.06 -76.50 26.76
N THR A 250 35.19 -76.51 25.43
CA THR A 250 35.19 -77.75 24.64
C THR A 250 36.50 -78.53 24.69
N ASN A 251 37.65 -77.87 24.85
CA ASN A 251 38.95 -78.54 25.03
C ASN A 251 39.22 -78.98 26.48
N GLY A 252 38.46 -78.49 27.47
CA GLY A 252 38.52 -78.96 28.87
C GLY A 252 37.61 -80.15 29.19
N GLY A 253 36.76 -80.57 28.24
CA GLY A 253 35.74 -81.61 28.45
C GLY A 253 35.91 -82.89 27.62
N GLY A 254 37.09 -83.12 27.03
CA GLY A 254 37.33 -84.28 26.16
C GLY A 254 38.75 -84.83 26.29
N GLY A 255 39.00 -85.64 27.31
CA GLY A 255 40.25 -86.38 27.51
C GLY A 255 40.38 -86.94 28.93
N HIS A 256 39.55 -87.93 29.28
CA HIS A 256 39.93 -89.34 29.54
C HIS A 256 40.47 -89.60 30.97
N PRO A 257 40.30 -90.79 31.56
CA PRO A 257 39.24 -91.81 31.53
C PRO A 257 38.39 -91.87 32.82
#